data_AF-A0A962JSG5-F1
#
_entry.id   AF-A0A962JSG5-F1
#
_cell.length_a   1.000
_cell.length_b   1.000
_cell.length_c   1.000
_cell.angle_alpha   90.00
_cell.angle_beta   90.00
_cell.angle_gamma   90.00
#
_symmetry.space_group_name_H-M   'P 1'
#
loop_
_entity.id
_entity.type
_entity.pdbx_description
1 polymer ?
#
loop_
_entity_poly.entity_id
_entity_poly.type
_entity_poly.pdbx_seq_one_letter_code
_entity_poly.pdbx_strand_id
1 'polypeptide(L)'
;MKKLVLASAIAAGLGLANSASAINLGGIETPGGVHFEVASIYENTVANIGDVLTGYGEVTQINGNGNFCAAGPFLCELTYTFGGFTVAQILPTEVVFTGGWVNFYVGTGATNDFNPFTSASQAEDIAEASNGALWLTLAGHPNLVLTNNFGFQNAALVGTGNQIGSGGNDVGTGTGLFDVDFTGLANGNTAGAGAIANGNFDTDGLNDNIGGTADFTFTSSFGTAVPPPHGQTALGGSADVRGKVIPEPATLGLLGLGLLGLGAARRRKV
;
A
#
# COMPACT_ATOMS: atom_id res chain seq x y z
N MET A 1 49.87 -50.22 0.54
CA MET A 1 50.38 -48.85 0.30
C MET A 1 49.33 -48.10 -0.53
N LYS A 2 48.30 -47.53 0.11
CA LYS A 2 48.10 -46.08 0.30
C LYS A 2 48.39 -45.24 -0.95
N LYS A 3 47.34 -44.87 -1.73
CA LYS A 3 47.04 -43.49 -2.20
C LYS A 3 45.84 -43.42 -3.19
N LEU A 4 44.94 -42.47 -2.87
CA LEU A 4 44.02 -41.66 -3.69
C LEU A 4 42.94 -42.27 -4.60
N VAL A 5 41.66 -41.94 -4.31
CA VAL A 5 40.60 -41.26 -5.13
C VAL A 5 39.41 -40.99 -4.16
N LEU A 6 39.17 -39.78 -3.63
CA LEU A 6 38.39 -38.62 -4.15
C LEU A 6 36.89 -38.90 -4.46
N ALA A 7 35.97 -38.48 -3.57
CA ALA A 7 34.62 -38.00 -3.92
C ALA A 7 33.83 -37.48 -2.68
N SER A 8 33.86 -36.16 -2.51
CA SER A 8 32.67 -35.32 -2.22
C SER A 8 31.60 -35.83 -1.22
N ALA A 9 31.84 -35.61 0.07
CA ALA A 9 30.76 -35.30 1.01
C ALA A 9 30.63 -33.77 1.08
N ILE A 10 29.79 -33.27 0.18
CA ILE A 10 29.45 -31.88 -0.06
C ILE A 10 28.94 -31.23 1.22
N ALA A 11 29.63 -30.18 1.64
CA ALA A 11 29.07 -28.91 2.12
C ALA A 11 27.53 -28.84 2.27
N ALA A 12 26.96 -29.44 3.32
CA ALA A 12 25.57 -29.23 3.71
C ALA A 12 25.43 -28.36 4.98
N GLY A 13 26.51 -27.69 5.38
CA GLY A 13 26.56 -26.82 6.57
C GLY A 13 26.96 -25.38 6.26
N LEU A 14 27.03 -24.98 5.00
CA LEU A 14 27.24 -23.57 4.63
C LEU A 14 25.88 -22.88 4.62
N GLY A 15 25.78 -21.86 5.47
CA GLY A 15 24.57 -21.12 5.76
C GLY A 15 23.74 -20.82 4.52
N LEU A 16 22.51 -21.34 4.52
CA LEU A 16 21.41 -20.57 3.99
C LEU A 16 21.22 -19.43 4.98
N ALA A 17 22.01 -18.37 4.81
CA ALA A 17 21.54 -17.07 5.22
C ALA A 17 20.20 -16.91 4.49
N ASN A 18 19.10 -16.96 5.25
CA ASN A 18 17.80 -16.49 4.77
C ASN A 18 17.94 -14.99 4.52
N SER A 19 18.66 -14.59 3.48
CA SER A 19 18.31 -13.36 2.77
C SER A 19 16.89 -13.62 2.28
N ALA A 20 15.91 -13.05 2.97
CA ALA A 20 14.53 -13.07 2.53
C ALA A 20 14.53 -12.61 1.08
N SER A 21 14.31 -13.53 0.15
CA SER A 21 14.15 -13.20 -1.26
C SER A 21 12.95 -12.26 -1.36
N ALA A 22 13.06 -11.18 -2.12
CA ALA A 22 11.92 -10.33 -2.41
C ALA A 22 10.77 -11.21 -2.94
N ILE A 23 9.57 -11.01 -2.40
CA ILE A 23 8.37 -11.74 -2.81
C ILE A 23 7.77 -10.96 -3.97
N ASN A 24 7.57 -11.63 -5.10
CA ASN A 24 6.89 -11.05 -6.25
C ASN A 24 5.38 -11.19 -6.06
N LEU A 25 4.72 -10.07 -5.79
CA LEU A 25 3.28 -9.96 -5.68
C LEU A 25 2.76 -9.26 -6.93
N GLY A 26 2.29 -10.03 -7.91
CA GLY A 26 1.62 -9.46 -9.10
C GLY A 26 2.48 -8.51 -9.95
N GLY A 27 3.80 -8.68 -9.96
CA GLY A 27 4.73 -7.81 -10.69
C GLY A 27 5.48 -6.80 -9.82
N ILE A 28 5.16 -6.73 -8.53
CA ILE A 28 5.83 -5.87 -7.55
C ILE A 28 6.71 -6.70 -6.63
N GLU A 29 7.99 -6.35 -6.55
CA GLU A 29 8.95 -6.96 -5.63
C GLU A 29 8.87 -6.31 -4.26
N THR A 30 8.49 -7.11 -3.26
CA THR A 30 8.39 -6.67 -1.87
C THR A 30 9.45 -7.37 -1.02
N PRO A 31 10.45 -6.64 -0.50
CA PRO A 31 11.30 -7.16 0.57
C PRO A 31 10.44 -7.43 1.82
N GLY A 32 10.89 -8.31 2.72
CA GLY A 32 10.14 -8.61 3.94
C GLY A 32 9.84 -7.35 4.77
N GLY A 33 8.54 -7.10 5.05
CA GLY A 33 8.02 -5.83 5.58
C GLY A 33 7.93 -4.76 4.49
N VAL A 34 6.77 -4.13 4.29
CA VAL A 34 6.62 -3.05 3.29
C VAL A 34 6.51 -1.69 3.94
N HIS A 35 7.30 -0.77 3.43
CA HIS A 35 7.21 0.64 3.70
C HIS A 35 7.09 1.34 2.35
N PHE A 36 5.88 1.75 2.01
CA PHE A 36 5.66 2.67 0.90
C PHE A 36 6.05 4.06 1.40
N GLU A 37 7.22 4.54 1.02
CA GLU A 37 7.86 5.71 1.65
C GLU A 37 7.49 7.04 0.99
N VAL A 38 7.23 7.02 -0.31
CA VAL A 38 6.97 8.26 -1.04
C VAL A 38 5.86 7.99 -2.03
N ALA A 39 4.65 8.28 -1.58
CA ALA A 39 3.47 8.31 -2.42
C ALA A 39 3.14 9.77 -2.77
N SER A 40 3.11 10.15 -4.05
CA SER A 40 2.63 11.47 -4.45
C SER A 40 1.13 11.55 -4.18
N ILE A 41 0.67 12.53 -3.39
CA ILE A 41 -0.77 12.70 -3.14
C ILE A 41 -1.27 13.89 -3.94
N TYR A 42 -2.40 13.71 -4.63
CA TYR A 42 -3.23 14.78 -5.15
C TYR A 42 -4.68 14.57 -4.70
N GLU A 43 -5.25 15.58 -4.07
CA GLU A 43 -6.56 15.45 -3.41
C GLU A 43 -7.42 16.71 -3.52
N ASN A 44 -8.73 16.52 -3.34
CA ASN A 44 -9.66 17.65 -3.23
C ASN A 44 -9.56 18.31 -1.85
N THR A 45 -10.17 19.50 -1.72
CA THR A 45 -10.38 20.12 -0.41
C THR A 45 -11.74 19.74 0.15
N VAL A 46 -11.84 19.76 1.48
CA VAL A 46 -13.09 19.58 2.22
C VAL A 46 -13.29 20.79 3.11
N ALA A 47 -14.52 21.26 3.29
CA ALA A 47 -14.82 22.46 4.07
C ALA A 47 -15.94 22.25 5.10
N ASN A 48 -16.78 21.24 4.90
CA ASN A 48 -17.98 21.00 5.70
C ASN A 48 -18.05 19.54 6.17
N ILE A 49 -18.77 19.33 7.27
CA ILE A 49 -19.17 17.99 7.70
C ILE A 49 -20.02 17.34 6.59
N GLY A 50 -19.70 16.10 6.26
CA GLY A 50 -20.33 15.36 5.16
C GLY A 50 -19.61 15.49 3.81
N ASP A 51 -18.65 16.41 3.66
CA ASP A 51 -17.79 16.43 2.49
C ASP A 51 -16.96 15.13 2.43
N VAL A 52 -16.62 14.68 1.22
CA VAL A 52 -15.86 13.44 1.00
C VAL A 52 -14.49 13.80 0.44
N LEU A 53 -13.45 13.33 1.13
CA LEU A 53 -12.08 13.40 0.65
C LEU A 53 -11.84 12.27 -0.36
N THR A 54 -11.30 12.64 -1.51
CA THR A 54 -10.95 11.75 -2.62
C THR A 54 -9.66 12.21 -3.25
N GLY A 55 -8.88 11.28 -3.78
CA GLY A 55 -7.66 11.61 -4.46
C GLY A 55 -7.02 10.41 -5.12
N TYR A 56 -5.81 10.64 -5.63
CA TYR A 56 -5.03 9.67 -6.36
C TYR A 56 -3.55 9.98 -6.22
N GLY A 57 -2.71 9.07 -6.71
CA GLY A 57 -1.27 9.19 -6.56
C GLY A 57 -0.49 8.02 -7.13
N GLU A 58 0.83 8.12 -6.97
CA GLU A 58 1.79 7.09 -7.35
C GLU A 58 2.73 6.77 -6.18
N VAL A 59 2.95 5.48 -5.94
CA VAL A 59 4.01 4.98 -5.06
C VAL A 59 5.32 5.02 -5.84
N THR A 60 6.24 5.87 -5.39
CA THR A 60 7.55 6.02 -6.05
C THR A 60 8.65 5.17 -5.43
N GLN A 61 8.46 4.67 -4.19
CA GLN A 61 9.44 3.83 -3.49
C GLN A 61 8.78 2.81 -2.56
N ILE A 62 9.38 1.61 -2.52
CA ILE A 62 9.09 0.57 -1.53
C ILE A 62 10.40 0.24 -0.79
N ASN A 63 10.45 0.48 0.53
CA ASN A 63 11.63 0.27 1.37
C ASN A 63 12.90 0.95 0.81
N GLY A 64 12.78 2.21 0.37
CA GLY A 64 13.86 2.96 -0.26
C GLY A 64 14.26 2.49 -1.66
N ASN A 65 13.55 1.54 -2.25
CA ASN A 65 13.79 1.05 -3.61
C ASN A 65 12.78 1.66 -4.58
N GLY A 66 13.24 2.52 -5.49
CA GLY A 66 12.42 3.06 -6.59
C GLY A 66 12.32 2.14 -7.81
N ASN A 67 13.01 0.99 -7.79
CA ASN A 67 12.87 -0.07 -8.79
C ASN A 67 12.25 -1.31 -8.14
N PHE A 68 10.96 -1.21 -7.83
CA PHE A 68 10.18 -2.29 -7.23
C PHE A 68 9.45 -3.15 -8.29
N CYS A 69 9.65 -2.89 -9.58
CA CYS A 69 9.05 -3.67 -10.67
C CYS A 69 9.85 -4.95 -10.94
N ALA A 70 9.20 -6.11 -10.81
CA ALA A 70 9.83 -7.41 -11.06
C ALA A 70 10.28 -7.62 -12.51
N ALA A 71 9.62 -6.94 -13.46
CA ALA A 71 9.99 -6.99 -14.88
C ALA A 71 11.27 -6.19 -15.18
N GLY A 72 11.65 -5.26 -14.30
CA GLY A 72 12.79 -4.34 -14.46
C GLY A 72 12.40 -2.87 -14.28
N PRO A 73 13.39 -1.97 -14.18
CA PRO A 73 13.17 -0.53 -13.96
C PRO A 73 12.27 0.08 -15.03
N PHE A 74 11.33 0.91 -14.59
CA PHE A 74 10.42 1.68 -15.45
C PHE A 74 9.47 0.84 -16.32
N LEU A 75 9.33 -0.46 -16.05
CA LEU A 75 8.42 -1.34 -16.79
C LEU A 75 7.05 -1.51 -16.12
N CYS A 76 6.88 -0.95 -14.92
CA CYS A 76 5.62 -0.87 -14.24
C CYS A 76 5.53 0.43 -13.43
N GLU A 77 4.32 0.76 -13.02
CA GLU A 77 3.99 1.77 -12.03
C GLU A 77 3.08 1.16 -10.97
N LEU A 78 3.10 1.74 -9.77
CA LEU A 78 2.16 1.40 -8.71
C LEU A 78 1.39 2.66 -8.34
N THR A 79 0.20 2.80 -8.91
CA THR A 79 -0.69 3.93 -8.68
C THR A 79 -1.73 3.57 -7.64
N TYR A 80 -2.43 4.59 -7.12
CA TYR A 80 -3.54 4.38 -6.22
C TYR A 80 -4.59 5.45 -6.36
N THR A 81 -5.81 5.08 -5.99
CA THR A 81 -6.93 5.99 -5.79
C THR A 81 -7.51 5.78 -4.40
N PHE A 82 -8.09 6.83 -3.84
CA PHE A 82 -8.76 6.75 -2.55
C PHE A 82 -10.02 7.61 -2.52
N GLY A 83 -10.94 7.22 -1.65
CA GLY A 83 -12.23 7.91 -1.53
C GLY A 83 -13.04 7.40 -0.36
N GLY A 84 -14.25 7.93 -0.19
CA GLY A 84 -15.18 7.51 0.86
C GLY A 84 -14.84 8.01 2.27
N PHE A 85 -13.73 8.74 2.44
CA PHE A 85 -13.39 9.40 3.71
C PHE A 85 -14.31 10.59 3.93
N THR A 86 -15.34 10.41 4.75
CA THR A 86 -16.37 11.43 4.97
C THR A 86 -16.01 12.26 6.20
N VAL A 87 -16.01 13.60 6.06
CA VAL A 87 -15.75 14.53 7.16
C VAL A 87 -16.80 14.31 8.24
N ALA A 88 -16.34 13.84 9.40
CA ALA A 88 -17.15 13.67 10.59
C ALA A 88 -17.11 14.91 11.48
N GLN A 89 -15.94 15.55 11.60
CA GLN A 89 -15.72 16.78 12.38
C GLN A 89 -14.67 17.65 11.67
N ILE A 90 -14.79 18.98 11.79
CA ILE A 90 -13.84 19.92 11.19
C ILE A 90 -13.73 21.21 12.01
N LEU A 91 -12.49 21.70 12.14
CA LEU A 91 -12.07 22.97 12.73
C LEU A 91 -10.92 23.52 11.85
N PRO A 92 -10.59 24.82 11.96
CA PRO A 92 -9.49 25.42 11.18
C PRO A 92 -8.10 24.77 11.35
N THR A 93 -7.92 23.93 12.37
CA THR A 93 -6.66 23.26 12.68
C THR A 93 -6.73 21.74 12.61
N GLU A 94 -7.91 21.17 12.38
CA GLU A 94 -8.11 19.72 12.45
C GLU A 94 -9.35 19.28 11.68
N VAL A 95 -9.24 18.16 10.98
CA VAL A 95 -10.36 17.47 10.33
C VAL A 95 -10.31 15.99 10.67
N VAL A 96 -11.47 15.42 10.97
CA VAL A 96 -11.63 13.99 11.29
C VAL A 96 -12.53 13.37 10.26
N PHE A 97 -12.09 12.24 9.69
CA PHE A 97 -12.82 11.47 8.72
C PHE A 97 -13.25 10.11 9.27
N THR A 98 -14.36 9.61 8.74
CA THR A 98 -14.88 8.25 8.96
C THR A 98 -14.91 7.46 7.67
N GLY A 99 -14.80 6.14 7.76
CA GLY A 99 -14.84 5.23 6.61
C GLY A 99 -13.61 5.37 5.72
N GLY A 100 -13.85 5.34 4.42
CA GLY A 100 -12.83 5.47 3.39
C GLY A 100 -12.15 4.17 2.95
N TRP A 101 -11.58 4.22 1.75
CA TRP A 101 -10.89 3.12 1.10
C TRP A 101 -9.70 3.65 0.29
N VAL A 102 -8.70 2.78 0.08
CA VAL A 102 -7.56 3.03 -0.80
C VAL A 102 -7.37 1.79 -1.68
N ASN A 103 -7.30 1.98 -2.99
CA ASN A 103 -7.07 0.91 -3.96
C ASN A 103 -5.78 1.19 -4.72
N PHE A 104 -4.89 0.21 -4.74
CA PHE A 104 -3.62 0.26 -5.46
C PHE A 104 -3.72 -0.55 -6.75
N TYR A 105 -3.08 -0.06 -7.81
CA TYR A 105 -3.13 -0.64 -9.14
C TYR A 105 -1.71 -0.79 -9.69
N VAL A 106 -1.42 -1.95 -10.28
CA VAL A 106 -0.16 -2.18 -10.99
C VAL A 106 -0.39 -1.92 -12.48
N GLY A 107 0.23 -0.86 -12.96
CA GLY A 107 0.26 -0.49 -14.37
C GLY A 107 1.45 -1.12 -15.09
N THR A 108 1.26 -1.63 -16.30
CA THR A 108 2.34 -2.16 -17.15
C THR A 108 2.08 -1.89 -18.62
N GLY A 109 3.13 -1.77 -19.43
CA GLY A 109 2.99 -1.58 -20.88
C GLY A 109 2.21 -0.31 -21.21
N ALA A 110 0.99 -0.45 -21.72
CA ALA A 110 0.15 0.70 -22.09
C ALA A 110 -0.51 1.40 -20.89
N THR A 111 -0.60 0.74 -19.73
CA THR A 111 -1.13 1.31 -18.48
C THR A 111 -0.02 1.76 -17.52
N ASN A 112 1.21 1.87 -18.04
CA ASN A 112 2.33 2.49 -17.33
C ASN A 112 2.49 3.92 -17.88
N ASP A 113 1.45 4.72 -17.64
CA ASP A 113 1.19 5.98 -18.31
C ASP A 113 0.75 7.10 -17.35
N PHE A 114 0.73 6.87 -16.04
CA PHE A 114 0.25 7.85 -15.09
C PHE A 114 1.09 9.11 -15.10
N ASN A 115 0.47 10.21 -15.53
CA ASN A 115 1.08 11.53 -15.43
C ASN A 115 -0.01 12.59 -15.27
N PRO A 116 -0.27 13.03 -14.03
CA PRO A 116 -1.39 13.90 -13.73
C PRO A 116 -1.18 15.34 -14.25
N PHE A 117 -0.04 15.65 -14.84
CA PHE A 117 0.23 16.96 -15.47
C PHE A 117 -0.01 16.96 -16.98
N THR A 118 -0.34 15.81 -17.57
CA THR A 118 -0.56 15.68 -19.02
C THR A 118 -1.98 15.32 -19.41
N SER A 119 -2.79 14.82 -18.48
CA SER A 119 -4.20 14.51 -18.70
C SER A 119 -5.02 15.80 -18.93
N ALA A 120 -6.30 15.70 -19.31
CA ALA A 120 -7.15 16.86 -19.56
C ALA A 120 -8.05 17.24 -18.37
N SER A 121 -8.20 16.34 -17.39
CA SER A 121 -9.05 16.58 -16.21
C SER A 121 -8.72 15.64 -15.05
N GLN A 122 -9.18 16.00 -13.85
CA GLN A 122 -9.11 15.15 -12.66
C GLN A 122 -9.72 13.75 -12.86
N ALA A 123 -10.80 13.67 -13.64
CA ALA A 123 -11.45 12.38 -13.92
C ALA A 123 -10.57 11.49 -14.79
N GLU A 124 -9.76 12.08 -15.68
CA GLU A 124 -8.78 11.35 -16.48
C GLU A 124 -7.58 10.94 -15.63
N ASP A 125 -7.08 11.79 -14.72
CA ASP A 125 -6.01 11.39 -13.79
C ASP A 125 -6.41 10.17 -12.95
N ILE A 126 -7.64 10.18 -12.42
CA ILE A 126 -8.18 9.06 -11.65
C ILE A 126 -8.31 7.82 -12.53
N ALA A 127 -8.72 8.00 -13.80
CA ALA A 127 -8.82 6.90 -14.75
C ALA A 127 -7.45 6.30 -15.07
N GLU A 128 -6.43 7.12 -15.30
CA GLU A 128 -5.03 6.68 -15.47
C GLU A 128 -4.52 5.98 -14.20
N ALA A 129 -4.69 6.59 -13.03
CA ALA A 129 -4.28 5.99 -11.75
C ALA A 129 -5.02 4.69 -11.37
N SER A 130 -6.06 4.31 -12.11
CA SER A 130 -6.85 3.09 -11.86
C SER A 130 -7.02 2.18 -13.08
N ASN A 131 -6.31 2.45 -14.18
CA ASN A 131 -6.40 1.65 -15.41
C ASN A 131 -5.59 0.33 -15.33
N GLY A 132 -4.76 0.16 -14.30
CA GLY A 132 -3.95 -1.02 -14.04
C GLY A 132 -4.72 -2.19 -13.41
N ALA A 133 -3.99 -3.26 -13.08
CA ALA A 133 -4.55 -4.41 -12.38
C ALA A 133 -4.67 -4.11 -10.88
N LEU A 134 -5.84 -4.35 -10.27
CA LEU A 134 -6.05 -4.16 -8.83
C LEU A 134 -5.09 -5.03 -8.01
N TRP A 135 -4.26 -4.40 -7.22
CA TRP A 135 -3.14 -5.03 -6.53
C TRP A 135 -3.34 -5.14 -5.03
N LEU A 136 -3.75 -4.07 -4.37
CA LEU A 136 -4.03 -4.06 -2.93
C LEU A 136 -5.26 -3.19 -2.68
N THR A 137 -6.15 -3.65 -1.82
CA THR A 137 -7.32 -2.89 -1.39
C THR A 137 -7.33 -2.77 0.11
N LEU A 138 -7.39 -1.52 0.58
CA LEU A 138 -7.41 -1.15 1.99
C LEU A 138 -8.70 -0.42 2.34
N ALA A 139 -9.16 -0.60 3.57
CA ALA A 139 -10.28 0.10 4.18
C ALA A 139 -9.80 0.92 5.39
N GLY A 140 -10.38 2.11 5.59
CA GLY A 140 -10.21 2.90 6.80
C GLY A 140 -10.52 2.09 8.06
N HIS A 141 -9.50 1.83 8.87
CA HIS A 141 -9.66 1.19 10.16
C HIS A 141 -10.27 2.22 11.14
N PRO A 142 -11.43 1.97 11.75
CA PRO A 142 -12.00 2.90 12.72
C PRO A 142 -11.13 3.00 13.97
N ASN A 143 -11.46 3.89 14.90
CA ASN A 143 -10.84 3.88 16.24
C ASN A 143 -9.37 4.34 16.34
N LEU A 144 -8.99 5.35 15.55
CA LEU A 144 -7.74 6.11 15.70
C LEU A 144 -7.70 7.02 16.96
N VAL A 145 -8.34 6.60 18.07
CA VAL A 145 -8.86 7.39 19.21
C VAL A 145 -7.93 8.45 19.84
N LEU A 146 -6.63 8.49 19.57
CA LEU A 146 -5.67 9.30 20.35
C LEU A 146 -5.11 10.58 19.72
N THR A 147 -5.48 10.96 18.49
CA THR A 147 -4.83 12.12 17.83
C THR A 147 -5.73 13.30 17.51
N ASN A 148 -7.04 13.22 17.82
CA ASN A 148 -7.97 14.31 17.52
C ASN A 148 -8.45 15.08 18.77
N ASN A 149 -8.54 16.40 18.63
CA ASN A 149 -9.01 17.35 19.64
C ASN A 149 -10.52 17.26 19.89
N PHE A 150 -11.27 16.54 19.05
CA PHE A 150 -12.72 16.34 19.23
C PHE A 150 -13.06 15.22 20.21
N GLY A 151 -12.11 14.35 20.58
CA GLY A 151 -12.43 13.10 21.29
C GLY A 151 -13.32 12.15 20.48
N PHE A 152 -13.31 12.30 19.15
CA PHE A 152 -14.12 11.49 18.25
C PHE A 152 -13.49 10.11 18.09
N GLN A 153 -14.15 9.09 18.61
CA GLN A 153 -13.54 7.77 18.70
C GLN A 153 -13.54 7.03 17.37
N ASN A 154 -14.57 7.15 16.54
CA ASN A 154 -14.68 6.37 15.29
C ASN A 154 -13.88 6.96 14.10
N ALA A 155 -12.75 7.62 14.37
CA ALA A 155 -11.92 8.24 13.33
C ALA A 155 -11.14 7.16 12.54
N ALA A 156 -11.19 7.25 11.21
CA ALA A 156 -10.37 6.42 10.32
C ALA A 156 -9.12 7.18 9.83
N LEU A 157 -9.26 8.48 9.64
CA LEU A 157 -8.20 9.39 9.21
C LEU A 157 -8.36 10.71 9.96
N VAL A 158 -7.26 11.29 10.42
CA VAL A 158 -7.22 12.60 11.08
C VAL A 158 -6.18 13.48 10.38
N GLY A 159 -6.62 14.64 9.89
CA GLY A 159 -5.75 15.69 9.39
C GLY A 159 -5.58 16.79 10.44
N THR A 160 -4.35 17.24 10.67
CA THR A 160 -4.03 18.38 11.54
C THR A 160 -3.21 19.39 10.77
N GLY A 161 -3.44 20.68 10.99
CA GLY A 161 -2.79 21.70 10.16
C GLY A 161 -3.23 23.13 10.45
N ASN A 162 -3.11 23.97 9.43
CA ASN A 162 -3.56 25.36 9.43
C ASN A 162 -4.48 25.61 8.24
N GLN A 163 -5.46 26.49 8.43
CA GLN A 163 -6.46 26.85 7.41
C GLN A 163 -7.27 25.64 6.90
N ILE A 164 -7.43 24.60 7.71
CA ILE A 164 -8.24 23.43 7.35
C ILE A 164 -9.68 23.88 7.11
N GLY A 165 -10.26 23.48 5.98
CA GLY A 165 -11.61 23.90 5.58
C GLY A 165 -11.68 25.26 4.91
N SER A 166 -10.54 25.86 4.55
CA SER A 166 -10.49 27.15 3.84
C SER A 166 -10.82 27.06 2.35
N GLY A 167 -10.87 25.84 1.80
CA GLY A 167 -11.17 25.59 0.39
C GLY A 167 -9.99 25.83 -0.55
N GLY A 168 -8.73 25.68 -0.08
CA GLY A 168 -7.57 25.70 -0.98
C GLY A 168 -6.21 26.05 -0.38
N ASN A 169 -6.15 26.57 0.85
CA ASN A 169 -4.88 26.94 1.50
C ASN A 169 -4.50 26.02 2.66
N ASP A 170 -5.18 24.88 2.72
CA ASP A 170 -5.04 23.88 3.76
C ASP A 170 -3.63 23.31 3.70
N VAL A 171 -2.92 23.34 4.83
CA VAL A 171 -1.57 22.79 4.96
C VAL A 171 -1.44 22.05 6.27
N GLY A 172 -0.85 20.85 6.23
CA GLY A 172 -0.82 20.02 7.42
C GLY A 172 -0.27 18.63 7.20
N THR A 173 -0.66 17.76 8.12
CA THR A 173 -0.27 16.34 8.16
C THR A 173 -1.49 15.46 8.41
N GLY A 174 -1.53 14.30 7.78
CA GLY A 174 -2.56 13.28 8.00
C GLY A 174 -2.00 12.08 8.76
N THR A 175 -2.86 11.42 9.54
CA THR A 175 -2.56 10.15 10.22
C THR A 175 -3.75 9.21 10.15
N GLY A 176 -3.51 7.92 9.97
CA GLY A 176 -4.58 6.92 9.87
C GLY A 176 -4.09 5.49 10.06
N LEU A 177 -5.04 4.57 10.17
CA LEU A 177 -4.83 3.13 10.17
C LEU A 177 -5.70 2.51 9.08
N PHE A 178 -5.24 1.41 8.49
CA PHE A 178 -6.00 0.69 7.47
C PHE A 178 -5.99 -0.82 7.69
N ASP A 179 -7.10 -1.44 7.30
CA ASP A 179 -7.28 -2.89 7.22
C ASP A 179 -7.26 -3.34 5.75
N VAL A 180 -6.76 -4.53 5.48
CA VAL A 180 -6.87 -5.16 4.16
C VAL A 180 -8.32 -5.57 3.90
N ASP A 181 -8.89 -5.11 2.78
CA ASP A 181 -10.26 -5.43 2.38
C ASP A 181 -10.30 -6.45 1.23
N PHE A 182 -10.54 -7.72 1.58
CA PHE A 182 -10.72 -8.82 0.62
C PHE A 182 -11.98 -8.73 -0.22
N THR A 183 -12.97 -7.95 0.21
CA THR A 183 -14.24 -7.83 -0.50
C THR A 183 -14.18 -6.76 -1.58
N GLY A 184 -13.33 -5.75 -1.42
CA GLY A 184 -13.29 -4.54 -2.24
C GLY A 184 -14.60 -3.75 -2.21
N LEU A 185 -15.37 -3.91 -1.13
CA LEU A 185 -16.69 -3.31 -0.91
C LEU A 185 -16.78 -2.60 0.45
N ALA A 186 -15.74 -2.64 1.28
CA ALA A 186 -15.74 -1.97 2.58
C ALA A 186 -15.84 -0.45 2.38
N ASN A 187 -16.53 0.22 3.32
CA ASN A 187 -16.67 1.68 3.34
C ASN A 187 -17.20 2.29 2.02
N GLY A 188 -18.05 1.56 1.29
CA GLY A 188 -18.63 2.02 0.02
C GLY A 188 -17.69 1.93 -1.18
N ASN A 189 -16.60 1.18 -1.07
CA ASN A 189 -15.73 0.85 -2.19
C ASN A 189 -16.49 0.05 -3.26
N THR A 190 -16.06 0.16 -4.51
CA THR A 190 -16.64 -0.54 -5.66
C THR A 190 -15.59 -1.24 -6.52
N ALA A 191 -14.34 -1.37 -6.03
CA ALA A 191 -13.28 -2.09 -6.74
C ALA A 191 -13.57 -3.59 -6.87
N GLY A 192 -14.35 -4.16 -5.94
CA GLY A 192 -14.68 -5.58 -5.92
C GLY A 192 -13.53 -6.46 -5.44
N ALA A 193 -13.82 -7.74 -5.22
CA ALA A 193 -12.86 -8.68 -4.65
C ALA A 193 -11.75 -9.04 -5.63
N GLY A 194 -10.63 -9.55 -5.11
CA GLY A 194 -9.59 -10.19 -5.91
C GLY A 194 -8.31 -9.38 -6.12
N ALA A 195 -8.05 -8.37 -5.30
CA ALA A 195 -6.76 -7.69 -5.24
C ALA A 195 -5.62 -8.71 -4.97
N ILE A 196 -4.58 -8.66 -5.80
CA ILE A 196 -3.55 -9.71 -5.91
C ILE A 196 -2.79 -9.93 -4.59
N ALA A 197 -2.49 -8.86 -3.87
CA ALA A 197 -1.58 -8.86 -2.74
C ALA A 197 -2.27 -8.89 -1.36
N ASN A 198 -3.61 -8.81 -1.30
CA ASN A 198 -4.33 -8.75 -0.03
C ASN A 198 -3.95 -9.88 0.94
N GLY A 199 -3.89 -11.12 0.46
CA GLY A 199 -3.54 -12.29 1.27
C GLY A 199 -2.12 -12.25 1.85
N ASN A 200 -1.26 -11.37 1.36
CA ASN A 200 0.10 -11.18 1.84
C ASN A 200 0.21 -10.05 2.87
N PHE A 201 -0.82 -9.23 3.07
CA PHE A 201 -0.76 -8.04 3.92
C PHE A 201 -1.72 -8.05 5.11
N ASP A 202 -2.68 -8.99 5.14
CA ASP A 202 -3.60 -9.22 6.26
C ASP A 202 -2.85 -9.82 7.46
N THR A 203 -2.31 -8.96 8.32
CA THR A 203 -1.42 -9.34 9.41
C THR A 203 -2.00 -9.12 10.79
N ASP A 204 -3.00 -8.24 10.93
CA ASP A 204 -3.50 -7.78 12.23
C ASP A 204 -2.36 -7.33 13.15
N GLY A 205 -1.29 -6.79 12.56
CA GLY A 205 0.01 -6.66 13.20
C GLY A 205 0.17 -5.40 14.05
N LEU A 206 -0.73 -4.42 13.88
CA LEU A 206 -0.67 -3.11 14.52
C LEU A 206 -1.85 -2.97 15.46
N ASN A 207 -1.59 -2.89 16.76
CA ASN A 207 -2.66 -2.62 17.69
C ASN A 207 -3.22 -1.22 17.46
N ASP A 208 -4.54 -1.12 17.43
CA ASP A 208 -5.21 0.17 17.58
C ASP A 208 -5.10 0.64 19.04
N ASN A 209 -5.77 1.74 19.35
CA ASN A 209 -5.67 2.35 20.66
C ASN A 209 -6.80 1.99 21.65
N ILE A 210 -7.72 1.10 21.28
CA ILE A 210 -8.83 0.63 22.13
C ILE A 210 -9.00 -0.90 22.17
N GLY A 211 -8.06 -1.65 21.61
CA GLY A 211 -7.97 -3.11 21.70
C GLY A 211 -8.30 -3.89 20.42
N GLY A 212 -8.41 -3.23 19.26
CA GLY A 212 -8.43 -3.83 17.92
C GLY A 212 -7.04 -3.89 17.26
N THR A 213 -7.01 -4.43 16.04
CA THR A 213 -5.81 -4.60 15.22
C THR A 213 -6.05 -4.06 13.81
N ALA A 214 -5.00 -3.47 13.24
CA ALA A 214 -4.93 -2.97 11.87
C ALA A 214 -3.73 -3.56 11.13
N ASP A 215 -3.73 -3.42 9.81
CA ASP A 215 -2.69 -3.96 8.93
C ASP A 215 -1.65 -2.92 8.52
N PHE A 216 -2.09 -1.66 8.38
CA PHE A 216 -1.24 -0.56 7.93
C PHE A 216 -1.34 0.67 8.83
N THR A 217 -0.21 1.38 8.99
CA THR A 217 -0.19 2.76 9.46
C THR A 217 0.03 3.72 8.32
N PHE A 218 -0.62 4.88 8.37
CA PHE A 218 -0.50 5.95 7.40
C PHE A 218 -0.08 7.26 8.05
N THR A 219 0.85 7.95 7.40
CA THR A 219 1.17 9.35 7.69
C THR A 219 1.34 10.12 6.39
N SER A 220 0.89 11.37 6.35
CA SER A 220 1.07 12.23 5.18
C SER A 220 1.44 13.66 5.56
N SER A 221 1.95 14.38 4.57
CA SER A 221 1.93 15.85 4.53
C SER A 221 1.10 16.31 3.34
N PHE A 222 0.41 17.43 3.48
CA PHE A 222 -0.37 18.05 2.42
C PHE A 222 -0.25 19.57 2.47
N GLY A 223 -0.39 20.21 1.32
CA GLY A 223 -0.40 21.66 1.15
C GLY A 223 -0.99 22.02 -0.20
N THR A 224 -1.11 23.32 -0.50
CA THR A 224 -1.56 23.77 -1.82
C THR A 224 -0.66 23.23 -2.94
N ALA A 225 -1.24 22.55 -3.92
CA ALA A 225 -0.52 22.05 -5.09
C ALA A 225 -0.12 23.20 -6.02
N VAL A 226 1.18 23.34 -6.31
CA VAL A 226 1.71 24.39 -7.21
C VAL A 226 2.78 23.82 -8.16
N PRO A 227 2.51 23.77 -9.49
CA PRO A 227 1.21 23.96 -10.12
C PRO A 227 0.24 22.83 -9.74
N PRO A 228 -1.06 23.09 -9.62
CA PRO A 228 -2.03 22.01 -9.47
C PRO A 228 -2.07 21.20 -10.79
N PRO A 229 -2.05 19.86 -10.74
CA PRO A 229 -2.09 19.03 -11.95
C PRO A 229 -3.32 19.37 -12.81
N HIS A 230 -4.49 19.48 -12.18
CA HIS A 230 -5.69 20.05 -12.75
C HIS A 230 -6.40 20.88 -11.68
N GLY A 231 -6.92 22.07 -12.01
CA GLY A 231 -7.41 23.10 -11.05
C GLY A 231 -8.55 22.71 -10.07
N GLN A 232 -8.85 21.43 -9.90
CA GLN A 232 -9.71 20.84 -8.87
C GLN A 232 -8.93 20.02 -7.82
N THR A 233 -7.72 19.51 -8.11
CA THR A 233 -6.79 18.99 -7.11
C THR A 233 -6.02 20.15 -6.49
N ALA A 234 -6.68 20.78 -5.51
CA ALA A 234 -6.16 21.97 -4.84
C ALA A 234 -5.00 21.63 -3.89
N LEU A 235 -4.92 20.38 -3.42
CA LEU A 235 -3.89 19.95 -2.48
C LEU A 235 -2.99 18.88 -3.10
N GLY A 236 -1.72 18.95 -2.72
CA GLY A 236 -0.69 18.00 -3.08
C GLY A 236 0.25 17.74 -1.92
N GLY A 237 0.92 16.58 -1.93
CA GLY A 237 1.77 16.19 -0.82
C GLY A 237 2.47 14.85 -0.98
N SER A 238 2.90 14.30 0.15
CA SER A 238 3.60 13.03 0.24
C SER A 238 3.01 12.16 1.35
N ALA A 239 2.98 10.85 1.13
CA ALA A 239 2.61 9.88 2.17
C ALA A 239 3.64 8.77 2.37
N ASP A 240 3.69 8.33 3.63
CA ASP A 240 4.30 7.10 4.07
C ASP A 240 3.18 6.13 4.53
N VAL A 241 3.15 4.93 3.94
CA VAL A 241 2.27 3.83 4.33
C VAL A 241 3.14 2.65 4.75
N ARG A 242 2.95 2.13 5.96
CA ARG A 242 3.73 1.02 6.50
C ARG A 242 2.82 -0.16 6.80
N GLY A 243 3.18 -1.32 6.29
CA GLY A 243 2.51 -2.58 6.61
C GLY A 243 3.51 -3.73 6.63
N LYS A 244 3.06 -4.87 7.10
CA LYS A 244 3.91 -6.06 7.17
C LYS A 244 3.46 -7.07 6.13
N VAL A 245 4.42 -7.59 5.36
CA VAL A 245 4.16 -8.73 4.48
C VAL A 245 4.22 -10.00 5.31
N ILE A 246 3.23 -10.88 5.17
CA ILE A 246 3.33 -12.28 5.57
C ILE A 246 4.28 -12.96 4.58
N PRO A 247 5.49 -13.37 5.02
CA PRO A 247 6.38 -14.10 4.13
C PRO A 247 5.68 -15.39 3.68
N GLU A 248 5.77 -15.73 2.39
CA GLU A 248 5.17 -16.96 1.89
C GLU A 248 5.53 -18.13 2.83
N PRO A 249 4.54 -18.93 3.27
CA PRO A 249 4.82 -19.97 4.23
C PRO A 249 5.85 -20.93 3.63
N ALA A 250 6.87 -21.26 4.42
CA ALA A 250 7.93 -22.23 4.09
C ALA A 250 7.39 -23.62 3.67
N THR A 251 6.07 -23.83 3.76
CA THR A 251 5.33 -24.99 3.26
C THR A 251 5.49 -25.20 1.76
N LEU A 252 5.64 -24.15 0.93
CA LEU A 252 5.96 -24.32 -0.50
C LEU A 252 7.39 -24.87 -0.69
N GLY A 253 8.34 -24.37 0.10
CA GLY A 253 9.71 -24.90 0.15
C GLY A 253 9.73 -26.36 0.62
N LEU A 254 8.94 -26.71 1.64
CA LEU A 254 8.81 -28.08 2.14
C LEU A 254 8.07 -29.01 1.17
N LEU A 255 7.08 -28.52 0.43
CA LEU A 255 6.41 -29.29 -0.62
C LEU A 255 7.37 -29.54 -1.79
N GLY A 256 8.15 -28.52 -2.20
CA GLY A 256 9.20 -28.65 -3.20
C GLY A 256 10.30 -29.62 -2.79
N LEU A 257 10.79 -29.51 -1.55
CA LEU A 257 11.75 -30.45 -0.96
C LEU A 257 11.16 -31.85 -0.78
N GLY A 258 9.87 -31.95 -0.44
CA GLY A 258 9.13 -33.21 -0.34
C GLY A 258 9.00 -33.91 -1.68
N LEU A 259 8.69 -33.17 -2.75
CA LEU A 259 8.63 -33.67 -4.13
C LEU A 259 10.02 -34.04 -4.67
N LEU A 260 11.06 -33.27 -4.36
CA LEU A 260 12.45 -33.62 -4.67
C LEU A 260 12.90 -34.88 -3.92
N GLY A 261 12.52 -35.01 -2.65
CA GLY A 261 12.73 -36.21 -1.84
C GLY A 261 12.03 -37.44 -2.41
N LEU A 262 10.77 -37.32 -2.85
CA LEU A 262 10.05 -38.39 -3.53
C LEU A 262 10.64 -38.73 -4.91
N GLY A 263 11.08 -37.73 -5.68
CA GLY A 263 11.74 -37.91 -6.97
C GLY A 263 13.09 -38.63 -6.85
N ALA A 264 13.88 -38.30 -5.83
CA ALA A 264 15.14 -38.97 -5.51
C ALA A 264 14.90 -40.39 -4.96
N ALA A 265 13.87 -40.60 -4.15
CA ALA A 265 13.49 -41.92 -3.64
C ALA A 265 13.03 -42.87 -4.77
N ARG A 266 12.35 -42.34 -5.81
CA ARG A 266 11.90 -43.14 -6.96
C ARG A 266 13.06 -43.64 -7.84
N ARG A 267 14.19 -42.92 -7.89
CA ARG A 267 15.40 -43.38 -8.64
C ARG A 267 16.18 -44.48 -7.93
N ARG A 268 15.86 -44.81 -6.68
CA ARG A 268 16.54 -45.88 -5.92
C ARG A 268 16.01 -47.29 -6.19
N LYS A 269 15.02 -47.43 -7.09
CA LYS A 269 14.54 -48.70 -7.64
C LYS A 269 14.71 -48.74 -9.16
N VAL A 270 15.95 -48.72 -9.63
CA VAL A 270 16.42 -49.37 -10.88
C VAL A 270 17.83 -49.87 -10.62
#